data_AF-A0A853G575-F1
#
_entry.id   AF-A0A853G575-F1
#
_cell.length_a   1.000
_cell.length_b   1.000
_cell.length_c   1.000
_cell.angle_alpha   90.00
_cell.angle_beta   90.00
_cell.angle_gamma   90.00
#
_symmetry.space_group_name_H-M   'P 1'
#
loop_
_entity.id
_entity.type
_entity.pdbx_description
1 polymer ?
#
loop_
_entity_poly.entity_id
_entity_poly.type
_entity_poly.pdbx_seq_one_letter_code
_entity_poly.pdbx_strand_id
1 'polypeptide(L)'
;MAYQFHIDGELYVGRTIPGAARMRIFHSRTDRFIVAFDPDVHSLRGNRPSGSWANIQPDTSLALLETLQPQILSACRNRLRHYDDARSGRRRAAENGGL
;
A
#
# COMPACT_ATOMS: atom_id res chain seq x y z
N MET A 1 -4.90 -1.88 7.61
CA MET A 1 -5.07 -0.42 7.40
C MET A 1 -5.84 -0.22 6.11
N ALA A 2 -6.65 0.84 6.03
CA ALA A 2 -7.39 1.21 4.83
C ALA A 2 -6.82 2.51 4.24
N TYR A 3 -6.79 2.60 2.92
CA TYR A 3 -6.30 3.72 2.14
C TYR A 3 -7.38 4.12 1.12
N GLN A 4 -7.48 5.41 0.83
CA GLN A 4 -8.44 5.93 -0.13
C GLN A 4 -7.69 6.46 -1.35
N PHE A 5 -8.17 6.09 -2.54
CA PHE A 5 -7.62 6.53 -3.82
C PHE A 5 -8.75 7.16 -4.63
N HIS A 6 -8.56 8.40 -5.06
CA HIS A 6 -9.52 9.14 -5.86
C HIS A 6 -9.05 9.12 -7.32
N ILE A 7 -9.90 8.61 -8.22
CA ILE A 7 -9.58 8.44 -9.64
C ILE A 7 -10.82 8.78 -10.45
N ASP A 8 -10.72 9.79 -11.32
CA ASP A 8 -11.80 10.19 -12.24
C ASP A 8 -13.15 10.44 -11.55
N GLY A 9 -13.12 10.98 -10.33
CA GLY A 9 -14.32 11.24 -9.51
C GLY A 9 -14.86 10.02 -8.76
N GLU A 10 -14.31 8.83 -8.97
CA GLU A 10 -14.62 7.61 -8.22
C GLU A 10 -13.65 7.40 -7.05
N LEU A 11 -14.15 6.73 -6.01
CA LEU A 11 -13.39 6.42 -4.80
C LEU A 11 -13.13 4.91 -4.71
N TYR A 12 -11.86 4.56 -4.55
CA TYR A 12 -11.39 3.20 -4.33
C TYR A 12 -10.76 3.06 -2.95
N VAL A 13 -10.93 1.89 -2.34
CA VAL A 13 -10.40 1.57 -1.02
C VAL A 13 -9.33 0.49 -1.13
N GLY A 14 -8.12 0.81 -0.73
CA GLY A 14 -7.03 -0.14 -0.54
C GLY A 14 -7.04 -0.72 0.86
N ARG A 15 -7.04 -2.04 0.99
CA ARG A 15 -6.94 -2.75 2.27
C ARG A 15 -5.64 -3.57 2.28
N THR A 16 -4.82 -3.38 3.32
CA THR A 16 -3.63 -4.21 3.53
C THR A 16 -3.99 -5.50 4.28
N ILE A 17 -3.37 -6.61 3.89
CA ILE A 17 -3.54 -7.89 4.59
C ILE A 17 -2.54 -7.94 5.76
N PRO A 18 -2.96 -8.31 6.98
CA PRO A 18 -2.05 -8.53 8.09
C PRO A 18 -0.95 -9.53 7.73
N GLY A 19 0.30 -9.21 8.07
CA GLY A 19 1.46 -10.07 7.76
C GLY A 19 1.92 -10.04 6.31
N ALA A 20 1.26 -9.29 5.41
CA ALA A 20 1.67 -9.19 4.01
C ALA A 20 1.86 -7.72 3.56
N ALA A 21 2.73 -7.56 2.56
CA ALA A 21 2.90 -6.28 1.88
C ALA A 21 1.74 -5.97 0.92
N ARG A 22 1.06 -7.02 0.43
CA ARG A 22 -0.05 -6.97 -0.53
C ARG A 22 -1.15 -5.98 -0.13
N MET A 23 -1.61 -5.23 -1.13
CA MET A 23 -2.78 -4.36 -1.04
C MET A 23 -3.89 -4.86 -1.95
N ARG A 24 -5.10 -4.99 -1.41
CA ARG A 24 -6.31 -5.32 -2.18
C ARG A 24 -7.13 -4.07 -2.40
N ILE A 25 -7.53 -3.82 -3.64
CA ILE A 25 -8.28 -2.62 -4.04
C ILE A 25 -9.74 -3.00 -4.27
N PHE A 26 -10.63 -2.20 -3.69
CA PHE A 26 -12.07 -2.37 -3.77
C PHE A 26 -12.71 -1.07 -4.26
N HIS A 27 -13.80 -1.17 -5.00
CA HIS A 27 -14.64 -0.02 -5.29
C HIS A 27 -15.40 0.38 -4.02
N SER A 28 -15.34 1.64 -3.60
CA SER A 28 -15.89 2.07 -2.30
C SER A 28 -17.40 1.87 -2.18
N ARG A 29 -18.16 2.28 -3.21
CA ARG A 29 -19.63 2.22 -3.22
C ARG A 29 -20.21 0.81 -3.23
N THR A 30 -19.58 -0.12 -3.94
CA THR A 30 -20.10 -1.49 -4.14
C THR A 30 -19.38 -2.55 -3.32
N ASP A 31 -18.31 -2.16 -2.60
CA ASP A 31 -17.32 -3.04 -1.96
C ASP A 31 -16.77 -4.15 -2.88
N ARG A 32 -16.90 -3.98 -4.20
CA ARG A 32 -16.47 -4.96 -5.18
C ARG A 32 -14.95 -4.98 -5.24
N PHE A 33 -14.36 -6.17 -5.16
CA PHE A 33 -12.93 -6.35 -5.38
C PHE A 33 -12.56 -6.07 -6.85
N ILE A 34 -11.46 -5.34 -7.06
CA ILE A 34 -11.00 -4.92 -8.40
C ILE A 34 -9.67 -5.60 -8.75
N VAL A 35 -8.68 -5.46 -7.87
CA VAL A 35 -7.31 -5.93 -8.13
C VAL A 35 -6.52 -6.03 -6.84
N ALA A 36 -5.46 -6.83 -6.83
CA ALA A 36 -4.43 -6.79 -5.80
C ALA A 36 -3.10 -6.29 -6.37
N PHE A 37 -2.32 -5.61 -5.53
CA PHE A 37 -0.97 -5.17 -5.86
C PHE A 37 0.02 -5.69 -4.82
N ASP A 38 1.09 -6.31 -5.30
CA ASP A 38 2.21 -6.80 -4.52
C ASP A 38 3.39 -5.85 -4.68
N PRO A 39 3.61 -4.93 -3.73
CA PRO A 39 4.78 -4.06 -3.80
C PRO A 39 6.05 -4.87 -3.54
N ASP A 40 7.12 -4.58 -4.29
CA ASP A 40 8.45 -5.05 -3.91
C ASP A 40 8.92 -4.21 -2.71
N VAL A 41 8.90 -4.83 -1.53
CA VAL A 41 9.25 -4.19 -0.25
C VAL A 41 10.66 -3.60 -0.25
N HIS A 42 11.62 -4.22 -0.96
CA HIS A 42 12.97 -3.71 -1.05
C HIS A 42 13.01 -2.42 -1.88
N SER A 43 12.30 -2.40 -3.01
CA SER A 43 12.20 -1.21 -3.88
C SER A 43 11.58 0.00 -3.18
N LEU A 44 10.64 -0.19 -2.24
CA LEU A 44 9.94 0.89 -1.53
C LEU A 44 10.90 1.82 -0.75
N ARG A 45 12.05 1.29 -0.32
CA ARG A 45 13.08 2.07 0.38
C ARG A 45 13.94 2.88 -0.60
N GLY A 46 14.04 2.45 -1.85
CA GLY A 46 14.84 3.09 -2.89
C GLY A 46 14.13 4.24 -3.62
N ASN A 47 14.73 4.66 -4.73
CA ASN A 47 14.27 5.77 -5.55
C ASN A 47 13.26 5.36 -6.64
N ARG A 48 13.12 4.06 -6.91
CA ARG A 48 12.23 3.51 -7.94
C ARG A 48 11.35 2.43 -7.33
N PRO A 49 10.29 2.81 -6.59
CA PRO A 49 9.36 1.84 -6.01
C PRO A 49 8.64 1.08 -7.14
N SER A 50 8.49 -0.23 -6.97
CA SER A 50 7.93 -1.14 -7.96
C SER A 50 7.09 -2.24 -7.30
N GLY A 51 6.49 -3.08 -8.12
CA GLY A 51 5.67 -4.21 -7.70
C GLY A 51 4.95 -4.85 -8.87
N SER A 52 4.07 -5.79 -8.58
CA SER A 52 3.29 -6.52 -9.58
C SER A 52 1.80 -6.52 -9.25
N TRP A 53 0.98 -6.46 -10.29
CA TRP A 53 -0.46 -6.70 -10.19
C TRP A 53 -0.76 -8.18 -10.02
N ALA A 54 -1.81 -8.50 -9.27
CA ALA A 54 -2.31 -9.85 -9.08
C ALA A 54 -3.85 -9.83 -9.03
N ASN A 55 -4.47 -10.94 -9.43
CA ASN A 55 -5.92 -11.15 -9.32
C ASN A 55 -6.76 -10.01 -9.96
N ILE A 56 -6.30 -9.48 -11.09
CA ILE A 56 -6.97 -8.41 -11.85
C ILE A 56 -8.35 -8.92 -12.29
N GLN A 57 -9.43 -8.19 -11.95
CA GLN A 57 -10.76 -8.55 -12.43
C GLN A 57 -10.90 -8.27 -13.94
N PRO A 58 -11.67 -9.09 -14.70
CA PRO A 58 -11.75 -8.97 -16.15
C PRO A 58 -12.21 -7.60 -16.68
N ASP A 59 -13.00 -6.86 -15.91
CA ASP A 59 -13.53 -5.54 -16.25
C ASP A 59 -12.63 -4.38 -15.78
N THR A 60 -11.44 -4.69 -15.24
CA THR A 60 -10.49 -3.67 -14.80
C THR A 60 -9.73 -3.12 -15.99
N SER A 61 -9.86 -1.81 -16.25
CA SER A 61 -9.16 -1.16 -17.35
C SER A 61 -7.68 -0.93 -17.04
N LEU A 62 -6.84 -0.95 -18.07
CA LEU A 62 -5.40 -0.63 -17.94
C LEU A 62 -5.18 0.80 -17.42
N ALA A 63 -5.96 1.77 -17.91
CA ALA A 63 -5.87 3.16 -17.47
C ALA A 63 -6.08 3.30 -15.95
N LEU A 64 -7.06 2.58 -15.38
CA LEU A 64 -7.28 2.57 -13.94
C LEU A 64 -6.06 2.04 -13.17
N LEU A 65 -5.43 0.97 -13.68
CA LEU A 65 -4.22 0.41 -13.06
C LEU A 65 -3.06 1.41 -13.10
N GLU A 66 -2.84 2.06 -14.25
CA GLU A 66 -1.78 3.05 -14.41
C GLU A 66 -1.96 4.25 -13.47
N THR A 67 -3.20 4.69 -13.24
CA THR A 67 -3.49 5.77 -12.27
C THR A 67 -3.39 5.31 -10.81
N LEU A 68 -3.78 4.06 -10.51
CA LEU A 68 -3.69 3.49 -9.16
C LEU A 68 -2.25 3.26 -8.71
N GLN A 69 -1.38 2.77 -9.60
CA GLN A 69 -0.03 2.31 -9.25
C GLN A 69 0.79 3.31 -8.43
N PRO A 70 0.98 4.57 -8.86
CA PRO A 70 1.80 5.52 -8.12
C PRO A 70 1.22 5.83 -6.74
N GLN A 71 -0.10 5.88 -6.60
CA GLN A 71 -0.77 6.15 -5.33
C GLN A 71 -0.60 4.99 -4.35
N ILE A 72 -0.76 3.76 -4.82
CA ILE A 72 -0.55 2.53 -4.02
C ILE A 72 0.90 2.46 -3.54
N LEU A 73 1.87 2.71 -4.44
CA LEU A 73 3.29 2.70 -4.08
C LEU A 73 3.61 3.77 -3.02
N SER A 74 3.04 4.97 -3.14
CA SER A 74 3.17 6.03 -2.14
C SER A 74 2.60 5.61 -0.78
N ALA A 75 1.38 5.04 -0.77
CA ALA A 75 0.75 4.53 0.45
C ALA A 75 1.58 3.43 1.12
N CYS A 76 2.10 2.48 0.34
CA CYS A 76 2.99 1.42 0.81
C CYS A 76 4.29 1.98 1.41
N ARG A 77 4.91 2.97 0.74
CA ARG A 77 6.13 3.62 1.22
C ARG A 77 5.91 4.35 2.54
N ASN A 78 4.82 5.10 2.65
CA ASN A 78 4.48 5.82 3.88
C ASN A 78 4.21 4.85 5.03
N ARG A 79 3.53 3.73 4.76
CA ARG A 79 3.32 2.67 5.75
C ARG A 79 4.66 2.08 6.22
N LEU A 80 5.58 1.80 5.31
CA LEU A 80 6.89 1.23 5.66
C LEU A 80 7.69 2.18 6.55
N ARG A 81 7.74 3.47 6.20
CA ARG A 81 8.39 4.51 7.01
C ARG A 81 7.83 4.57 8.43
N HIS A 82 6.51 4.54 8.56
CA HIS A 82 5.86 4.55 9.88
C HIS A 82 6.31 3.37 10.77
N TYR A 83 6.47 2.17 10.20
CA TYR A 83 6.98 1.02 10.95
C TYR A 83 8.47 1.15 11.31
N ASP A 84 9.29 1.71 10.42
CA ASP A 84 10.71 1.95 10.67
C ASP A 84 10.92 2.98 11.80
N ASP A 85 10.14 4.06 11.79
CA ASP A 85 10.17 5.09 12.83
C ASP A 85 9.74 4.50 14.18
N ALA A 86 8.65 3.72 14.20
CA ALA A 86 8.17 3.04 15.41
C ALA A 86 9.16 2.00 15.95
N ARG A 87 9.95 1.35 15.08
CA ARG A 87 11.00 0.42 15.49
C ARG A 87 12.22 1.17 16.05
N SER A 88 12.61 2.26 15.41
CA SER A 88 13.74 3.10 15.83
C SER A 88 13.49 3.77 17.17
N GLY A 89 12.27 4.28 17.40
CA GLY A 89 11.86 4.85 18.69
C GLY A 89 11.91 3.83 19.83
N ARG A 90 11.41 2.60 19.60
CA ARG A 90 11.48 1.52 20.59
C ARG A 90 12.91 1.13 20.95
N ARG A 91 13.81 1.08 19.96
CA ARG A 91 15.23 0.79 20.20
C ARG A 91 15.88 1.85 21.08
N ARG A 92 15.67 3.13 20.78
CA ARG A 92 16.18 4.24 21.60
C ARG A 92 15.62 4.26 23.02
N ALA A 93 14.34 3.93 23.19
CA ALA A 93 13.73 3.83 24.52
C ALA A 93 14.32 2.68 25.35
N ALA A 94 14.60 1.53 24.73
CA ALA A 94 15.27 0.41 25.38
C ALA A 94 16.73 0.71 25.75
N GLU A 95 17.44 1.49 24.92
CA GLU A 95 18.82 1.93 25.18
C GLU A 95 18.90 2.99 26.31
N ASN A 96 17.88 3.84 26.48
CA ASN A 96 17.85 4.90 27.50
C ASN A 96 17.12 4.52 28.81
N GLY A 97 16.35 3.43 28.82
CA GLY A 97 15.53 3.00 29.97
C GLY A 97 16.16 1.89 30.82
N GLY A 98 17.41 1.52 30.54
CA GLY A 98 18.18 0.58 31.37
C GLY A 98 19.04 1.32 32.39
N LEU A 99 18.47 1.63 33.56
CA LEU A 99 19.17 1.94 34.80
C LEU A 99 18.59 1.07 35.92
#